data_AF-A0A6I4YGC4-F1
#
_entry.id   AF-A0A6I4YGC4-F1
#
_cell.length_a   1.000
_cell.length_b   1.000
_cell.length_c   1.000
_cell.angle_alpha   90.00
_cell.angle_beta   90.00
_cell.angle_gamma   90.00
#
_symmetry.space_group_name_H-M   'P 1'
#
loop_
_entity.id
_entity.type
_entity.pdbx_description
1 polymer ?
#
loop_
_entity_poly.entity_id
_entity_poly.type
_entity_poly.pdbx_seq_one_letter_code
_entity_poly.pdbx_strand_id
1 'polypeptide(L)'
;MALVGGAVRDALLGGTPLDLDVVIPDGDVEALAAATGLPSVFHPAFGNATVTLPDGRAADLVRARRESYPVPGGNPVPMPGTLADDLRRRDFALNALALHLSPTGARTLLDEVGGLDDLRARVLRPLHAASFHEDASRLVRGARLAARLDLRAHPDLLAQVPDAVAVADRTPRLWAELRLLLHEPRPGRAAGVLRDWGAGAL
;
A
#
# COMPACT_ATOMS: atom_id res chain seq x y z
N MET A 1 -5.92 -2.68 17.24
CA MET A 1 -5.81 -3.00 15.79
C MET A 1 -6.00 -1.73 15.00
N ALA A 2 -5.62 -1.69 13.72
CA ALA A 2 -5.80 -0.50 12.90
C ALA A 2 -6.24 -0.85 11.48
N LEU A 3 -7.22 -0.12 10.95
CA LEU A 3 -7.48 -0.09 9.51
C LEU A 3 -6.39 0.76 8.86
N VAL A 4 -5.78 0.30 7.76
CA VAL A 4 -4.63 0.98 7.16
C VAL A 4 -4.79 1.16 5.65
N GLY A 5 -3.88 1.92 5.04
CA GLY A 5 -3.70 1.85 3.60
C GLY A 5 -4.70 2.65 2.78
N GLY A 6 -4.97 2.13 1.58
CA GLY A 6 -5.90 2.73 0.63
C GLY A 6 -7.30 2.91 1.21
N ALA A 7 -7.73 2.02 2.12
CA ALA A 7 -9.03 2.13 2.77
C ALA A 7 -9.18 3.43 3.58
N VAL A 8 -8.16 3.81 4.34
CA VAL A 8 -8.18 5.05 5.13
C VAL A 8 -8.16 6.26 4.20
N ARG A 9 -7.29 6.25 3.19
CA ARG A 9 -7.19 7.31 2.18
C ARG A 9 -8.51 7.52 1.44
N ASP A 10 -9.11 6.45 0.93
CA ASP A 10 -10.32 6.53 0.12
C ASP A 10 -11.50 7.01 0.96
N ALA A 11 -11.61 6.56 2.21
CA ALA A 11 -12.60 7.08 3.15
C ALA A 11 -12.41 8.59 3.43
N LEU A 12 -11.17 9.07 3.59
CA LEU A 12 -10.88 10.49 3.77
C LEU A 12 -11.21 11.34 2.53
N LEU A 13 -11.15 10.74 1.33
CA LEU A 13 -11.59 11.35 0.08
C LEU A 13 -13.10 11.25 -0.17
N GLY A 14 -13.86 10.66 0.77
CA GLY A 14 -15.31 10.47 0.67
C GLY A 14 -15.74 9.26 -0.17
N GLY A 15 -14.80 8.40 -0.55
CA GLY A 15 -15.07 7.14 -1.25
C GLY A 15 -15.41 5.99 -0.30
N THR A 16 -15.95 4.90 -0.86
CA THR A 16 -16.14 3.64 -0.14
C THR A 16 -14.98 2.69 -0.47
N PRO A 17 -14.17 2.28 0.51
CA PRO A 17 -13.10 1.30 0.29
C PRO A 17 -13.64 -0.04 -0.21
N LEU A 18 -13.00 -0.60 -1.23
CA LEU A 18 -13.32 -1.91 -1.78
C LEU A 18 -12.71 -3.03 -0.92
N ASP A 19 -11.43 -2.87 -0.58
CA ASP A 19 -10.67 -3.81 0.24
C ASP A 19 -10.29 -3.15 1.57
N LEU A 20 -10.46 -3.88 2.68
CA LEU A 20 -10.12 -3.39 4.02
C LEU A 20 -8.91 -4.13 4.57
N ASP A 21 -7.78 -3.45 4.67
CA ASP A 21 -6.60 -3.99 5.34
C ASP A 21 -6.62 -3.64 6.84
N VAL A 22 -6.70 -4.65 7.70
CA VAL A 22 -6.65 -4.49 9.16
C VAL A 22 -5.34 -5.06 9.69
N VAL A 23 -4.48 -4.17 10.20
CA VAL A 23 -3.23 -4.55 10.86
C VAL A 23 -3.49 -4.88 12.32
N ILE A 24 -3.01 -6.06 12.72
CA ILE A 24 -3.01 -6.59 14.06
C ILE A 24 -1.57 -6.50 14.61
N PRO A 25 -1.26 -5.55 15.50
CA PRO A 25 0.08 -5.42 16.08
C PRO A 25 0.46 -6.63 16.93
N ASP A 26 -0.49 -7.11 17.73
CA ASP A 26 -0.31 -8.21 18.67
C ASP A 26 -1.56 -9.11 18.67
N GLY A 27 -1.36 -10.39 18.98
CA GLY A 27 -2.42 -11.38 19.09
C GLY A 27 -2.48 -12.37 17.93
N ASP A 28 -3.40 -13.31 18.05
CA ASP A 28 -3.61 -14.37 17.07
C ASP A 28 -4.65 -13.94 16.01
N VAL A 29 -4.19 -13.82 14.77
CA VAL A 29 -5.03 -13.43 13.63
C VAL A 29 -6.13 -14.46 13.35
N GLU A 30 -5.85 -15.75 13.50
CA GLU A 30 -6.85 -16.80 13.26
C GLU A 30 -7.95 -16.73 14.32
N ALA A 31 -7.57 -16.61 15.59
CA ALA A 31 -8.51 -16.47 16.68
C ALA A 31 -9.34 -15.17 16.56
N LEU A 32 -8.71 -14.06 16.16
CA LEU A 32 -9.40 -12.79 15.94
C LEU A 32 -10.40 -12.88 14.78
N ALA A 33 -10.02 -13.53 13.68
CA ALA A 33 -10.92 -13.75 12.55
C ALA A 33 -12.12 -14.61 12.96
N ALA A 34 -11.89 -15.72 13.67
CA ALA A 34 -12.96 -16.57 14.19
C ALA A 34 -13.88 -15.83 15.18
N ALA A 35 -13.32 -14.97 16.04
CA ALA A 35 -14.08 -14.19 17.01
C ALA A 35 -15.02 -13.15 16.39
N THR A 36 -14.85 -12.82 15.09
CA THR A 36 -15.81 -11.95 14.38
C THR A 36 -17.18 -12.61 14.19
N GLY A 37 -17.25 -13.95 14.23
CA GLY A 37 -18.46 -14.70 13.91
C GLY A 37 -18.88 -14.62 12.43
N LEU A 38 -18.06 -14.02 11.58
CA LEU A 38 -18.29 -13.91 10.14
C LEU A 38 -17.57 -15.05 9.39
N PRO A 39 -17.98 -15.36 8.15
CA PRO A 39 -17.22 -16.28 7.31
C PRO A 39 -15.79 -15.81 7.13
N SER A 40 -14.82 -16.66 7.42
CA SER A 40 -13.40 -16.31 7.33
C SER A 40 -12.54 -17.46 6.81
N VAL A 41 -11.47 -17.12 6.09
CA VAL A 41 -10.45 -18.06 5.62
C VAL A 41 -9.10 -17.65 6.20
N PHE A 42 -8.46 -18.56 6.94
CA PHE A 42 -7.09 -18.36 7.41
C PHE A 42 -6.09 -18.91 6.39
N HIS A 43 -4.98 -18.19 6.17
CA HIS A 43 -3.89 -18.61 5.30
C HIS A 43 -2.60 -18.82 6.12
N PRO A 44 -2.33 -20.05 6.58
CA PRO A 44 -1.20 -20.35 7.47
C PRO A 44 0.15 -19.94 6.89
N ALA A 45 0.33 -20.05 5.57
CA ALA A 45 1.57 -19.71 4.88
C ALA A 45 1.97 -18.23 5.02
N PHE A 46 0.99 -17.34 5.17
CA PHE A 46 1.20 -15.89 5.27
C PHE A 46 0.86 -15.35 6.66
N GLY A 47 0.20 -16.15 7.50
CA GLY A 47 -0.21 -15.74 8.83
C GLY A 47 -1.26 -14.62 8.82
N ASN A 48 -2.10 -14.59 7.79
CA ASN A 48 -3.19 -13.64 7.63
C ASN A 48 -4.55 -14.37 7.51
N ALA A 49 -5.63 -13.64 7.71
CA ALA A 49 -6.99 -14.15 7.54
C ALA A 49 -7.81 -13.18 6.70
N THR A 50 -8.66 -13.71 5.82
CA THR A 50 -9.64 -12.95 5.07
C THR A 50 -11.00 -13.15 5.72
N VAL A 51 -11.66 -12.06 6.14
CA VAL A 51 -13.02 -12.08 6.70
C VAL A 51 -14.00 -11.52 5.67
N THR A 52 -15.06 -12.25 5.36
CA THR A 52 -16.12 -11.80 4.44
C THR A 52 -17.16 -11.00 5.23
N LEU A 53 -17.34 -9.74 4.84
CA LEU A 53 -18.29 -8.82 5.45
C LEU A 53 -19.73 -9.08 4.94
N PRO A 54 -20.77 -8.64 5.69
CA PRO A 54 -22.16 -8.83 5.29
C PRO A 54 -22.55 -8.22 3.94
N ASP A 55 -21.81 -7.20 3.47
CA ASP A 55 -22.01 -6.55 2.17
C ASP A 55 -21.20 -7.22 1.04
N GLY A 56 -20.56 -8.35 1.31
CA GLY A 56 -19.79 -9.13 0.35
C GLY A 56 -18.34 -8.66 0.16
N ARG A 57 -17.91 -7.58 0.82
CA ARG A 57 -16.50 -7.14 0.79
C ARG A 57 -15.61 -8.04 1.64
N ALA A 58 -14.31 -8.00 1.36
CA ALA A 58 -13.30 -8.70 2.14
C ALA A 58 -12.57 -7.73 3.08
N ALA A 59 -12.28 -8.21 4.30
CA ALA A 59 -11.38 -7.57 5.24
C ALA A 59 -10.21 -8.50 5.55
N ASP A 60 -9.00 -8.06 5.18
CA ASP A 60 -7.77 -8.80 5.38
C ASP A 60 -7.15 -8.44 6.73
N LEU A 61 -7.13 -9.39 7.65
CA LEU A 61 -6.45 -9.29 8.93
C LEU A 61 -5.00 -9.75 8.74
N VAL A 62 -4.06 -8.83 8.91
CA VAL A 62 -2.63 -9.07 8.71
C VAL A 62 -1.85 -8.72 9.97
N ARG A 63 -0.80 -9.49 10.28
CA ARG A 63 0.13 -9.10 11.35
C ARG A 63 0.96 -7.90 10.94
N ALA A 64 1.20 -7.00 11.89
CA ALA A 64 2.17 -5.94 11.73
C ALA A 64 3.55 -6.53 11.42
N ARG A 65 4.22 -5.95 10.43
CA ARG A 65 5.52 -6.45 9.98
C ARG A 65 6.39 -5.32 9.45
N ARG A 66 7.69 -5.53 9.55
CA ARG A 66 8.69 -4.82 8.74
C ARG A 66 9.13 -5.70 7.59
N GLU A 67 9.75 -5.10 6.60
CA GLU A 67 10.30 -5.80 5.44
C GLU A 67 11.76 -5.41 5.28
N SER A 68 12.60 -6.38 4.91
CA SER A 68 13.95 -6.11 4.42
C SER A 68 14.03 -6.51 2.95
N TYR A 69 14.85 -5.80 2.18
CA TYR A 69 15.11 -6.07 0.77
C TYR A 69 16.58 -6.48 0.62
N PRO A 70 16.92 -7.77 0.75
CA PRO A 70 18.31 -8.23 0.72
C PRO A 70 19.01 -7.96 -0.62
N VAL A 71 18.22 -7.91 -1.69
CA VAL A 71 18.66 -7.63 -3.06
C VAL A 71 17.75 -6.56 -3.64
N PRO A 72 18.31 -5.50 -4.27
CA PRO A 72 17.52 -4.50 -4.99
C PRO A 72 16.61 -5.10 -6.07
N GLY A 73 15.36 -4.67 -6.12
CA GLY A 73 14.30 -5.26 -6.96
C GLY A 73 13.81 -6.64 -6.51
N GLY A 74 14.45 -7.26 -5.52
CA GLY A 74 14.09 -8.59 -5.03
C GLY A 74 12.78 -8.59 -4.23
N ASN A 75 12.29 -9.80 -3.93
CA ASN A 75 11.15 -9.94 -3.03
C ASN A 75 11.56 -9.56 -1.59
N PRO A 76 10.69 -8.85 -0.85
CA PRO A 76 10.96 -8.54 0.54
C PRO A 76 10.94 -9.80 1.41
N VAL A 77 11.73 -9.78 2.48
CA VAL A 77 11.66 -10.76 3.56
C VAL A 77 10.88 -10.15 4.72
N PRO A 78 9.65 -10.63 5.02
CA PRO A 78 8.84 -10.11 6.11
C PRO A 78 9.43 -10.53 7.46
N MET A 79 9.39 -9.62 8.43
CA MET A 79 9.77 -9.87 9.82
C MET A 79 8.73 -9.28 10.76
N PRO A 80 8.56 -9.82 11.98
CA PRO A 80 7.71 -9.20 13.00
C PRO A 80 8.08 -7.72 13.20
N GLY A 81 7.07 -6.88 13.34
CA GLY A 81 7.25 -5.43 13.50
C GLY A 81 6.05 -4.79 14.19
N THR A 82 6.17 -3.51 14.45
CA THR A 82 5.13 -2.67 15.03
C THR A 82 4.19 -2.11 13.96
N LEU A 83 3.08 -1.48 14.35
CA LEU A 83 2.25 -0.72 13.42
C LEU A 83 3.04 0.40 12.73
N ALA A 84 3.95 1.06 13.45
CA ALA A 84 4.84 2.08 12.91
C ALA A 84 5.74 1.51 11.81
N ASP A 85 6.32 0.33 12.04
CA ASP A 85 7.13 -0.37 11.05
C ASP A 85 6.31 -0.74 9.80
N ASP A 86 5.06 -1.20 10.00
CA ASP A 86 4.14 -1.50 8.90
C ASP A 86 3.90 -0.24 8.06
N LEU A 87 3.56 0.88 8.69
CA LEU A 87 3.28 2.12 7.96
C LEU A 87 4.51 2.64 7.21
N ARG A 88 5.70 2.56 7.81
CA ARG A 88 6.95 3.07 7.21
C ARG A 88 7.47 2.26 6.02
N ARG A 89 7.14 0.98 5.92
CA ARG A 89 7.60 0.13 4.79
C ARG A 89 6.80 0.33 3.49
N ARG A 90 5.68 1.06 3.56
CA ARG A 90 4.73 1.23 2.44
C ARG A 90 5.33 2.06 1.30
N ASP A 91 4.62 2.09 0.20
CA ASP A 91 5.04 2.75 -1.03
C ASP A 91 5.02 4.29 -0.91
N PHE A 92 3.89 4.85 -0.47
CA PHE A 92 3.61 6.29 -0.48
C PHE A 92 3.04 6.77 0.84
N ALA A 93 3.37 8.01 1.22
CA ALA A 93 2.92 8.62 2.48
C ALA A 93 1.40 8.63 2.64
N LEU A 94 0.65 8.98 1.60
CA LEU A 94 -0.82 8.95 1.60
C LEU A 94 -1.42 7.54 1.77
N ASN A 95 -0.65 6.48 1.54
CA ASN A 95 -1.04 5.09 1.80
C ASN A 95 -0.56 4.59 3.17
N ALA A 96 0.18 5.39 3.93
CA ALA A 96 0.69 5.08 5.26
C ALA A 96 -0.11 5.76 6.37
N LEU A 97 -1.41 5.94 6.11
CA LEU A 97 -2.40 6.37 7.09
C LEU A 97 -3.02 5.16 7.78
N ALA A 98 -3.29 5.30 9.08
CA ALA A 98 -3.96 4.28 9.87
C ALA A 98 -5.08 4.87 10.72
N LEU A 99 -6.21 4.20 10.78
CA LEU A 99 -7.27 4.47 11.75
C LEU A 99 -7.16 3.43 12.86
N HIS A 100 -6.64 3.85 14.01
CA HIS A 100 -6.56 3.01 15.19
C HIS A 100 -7.97 2.74 15.73
N LEU A 101 -8.28 1.45 15.95
CA LEU A 101 -9.56 0.97 16.46
C LEU A 101 -9.35 0.49 17.90
N SER A 102 -9.84 1.29 18.86
CA SER A 102 -9.82 0.97 20.27
C SER A 102 -10.97 0.02 20.65
N PRO A 103 -10.77 -0.88 21.63
CA PRO A 103 -11.86 -1.66 22.23
C PRO A 103 -12.99 -0.79 22.80
N THR A 104 -12.68 0.46 23.21
CA THR A 104 -13.66 1.44 23.72
C THR A 104 -14.50 2.09 22.61
N GLY A 105 -14.25 1.74 21.34
CA GLY A 105 -14.91 2.36 20.18
C GLY A 105 -14.28 3.69 19.74
N ALA A 106 -13.33 4.23 20.50
CA ALA A 106 -12.57 5.41 20.10
C ALA A 106 -11.76 5.14 18.82
N ARG A 107 -11.75 6.12 17.92
CA ARG A 107 -11.07 6.05 16.63
C ARG A 107 -10.08 7.20 16.54
N THR A 108 -8.82 6.87 16.29
CA THR A 108 -7.75 7.88 16.19
C THR A 108 -7.04 7.71 14.87
N LEU A 109 -6.97 8.78 14.07
CA LEU A 109 -6.14 8.79 12.87
C LEU A 109 -4.68 8.90 13.29
N LEU A 110 -3.86 7.97 12.83
CA LEU A 110 -2.42 7.95 12.99
C LEU A 110 -1.79 8.31 11.64
N ASP A 111 -0.91 9.30 11.67
CA ASP A 111 -0.11 9.74 10.53
C ASP A 111 1.31 10.05 11.02
N GLU A 112 2.22 9.10 10.84
CA GLU A 112 3.61 9.24 11.29
C GLU A 112 4.53 9.89 10.26
N VAL A 113 4.05 10.06 9.03
CA VAL A 113 4.89 10.35 7.85
C VAL A 113 4.38 11.54 7.04
N GLY A 114 3.32 12.22 7.50
CA GLY A 114 2.74 13.39 6.82
C GLY A 114 1.88 13.01 5.62
N GLY A 115 1.28 11.81 5.61
CA GLY A 115 0.43 11.33 4.53
C GLY A 115 -0.85 12.15 4.36
N LEU A 116 -1.38 12.74 5.42
CA LEU A 116 -2.59 13.55 5.38
C LEU A 116 -2.35 14.88 4.66
N ASP A 117 -1.20 15.49 4.88
CA ASP A 117 -0.83 16.74 4.22
C ASP A 117 -0.53 16.50 2.74
N ASP A 118 0.13 15.39 2.39
CA ASP A 118 0.30 14.98 0.99
C ASP A 118 -1.03 14.71 0.30
N LEU A 119 -1.97 14.04 0.99
CA LEU A 119 -3.31 13.79 0.47
C LEU A 119 -4.06 15.10 0.19
N ARG A 120 -4.00 16.07 1.11
CA ARG A 120 -4.58 17.41 0.94
C ARG A 120 -3.93 18.19 -0.19
N ALA A 121 -2.60 18.11 -0.31
CA ALA A 121 -1.83 18.79 -1.34
C ALA A 121 -1.85 18.08 -2.71
N ARG A 122 -2.54 16.93 -2.80
CA ARG A 122 -2.55 16.02 -3.97
C ARG A 122 -1.16 15.64 -4.45
N VAL A 123 -0.26 15.33 -3.51
CA VAL A 123 1.13 14.96 -3.78
C VAL A 123 1.33 13.46 -3.59
N LEU A 124 2.03 12.83 -4.54
CA LEU A 124 2.49 11.45 -4.41
C LEU A 124 3.98 11.45 -4.02
N ARG A 125 4.26 11.16 -2.74
CA ARG A 125 5.62 11.14 -2.17
C ARG A 125 6.00 9.74 -1.68
N PRO A 126 7.14 9.18 -2.11
CA PRO A 126 7.64 7.90 -1.60
C PRO A 126 8.09 8.02 -0.14
N LEU A 127 8.03 6.93 0.63
CA LEU A 127 8.37 6.96 2.06
C LEU A 127 9.86 6.95 2.38
N HIS A 128 10.69 6.44 1.47
CA HIS A 128 12.13 6.34 1.66
C HIS A 128 12.88 6.60 0.36
N ALA A 129 14.14 7.02 0.50
CA ALA A 129 15.00 7.39 -0.62
C ALA A 129 15.35 6.22 -1.55
N ALA A 130 15.22 4.98 -1.06
CA ALA A 130 15.50 3.76 -1.84
C ALA A 130 14.23 3.03 -2.28
N SER A 131 13.05 3.67 -2.25
CA SER A 131 11.77 2.98 -2.46
C SER A 131 11.66 2.27 -3.79
N PHE A 132 12.11 2.91 -4.87
CA PHE A 132 12.04 2.28 -6.19
C PHE A 132 13.25 1.41 -6.54
N HIS A 133 14.38 1.63 -5.87
CA HIS A 133 15.53 0.73 -5.92
C HIS A 133 15.22 -0.63 -5.25
N GLU A 134 14.45 -0.60 -4.15
CA GLU A 134 13.96 -1.81 -3.49
C GLU A 134 12.89 -2.53 -4.31
N ASP A 135 11.96 -1.77 -4.93
CA ASP A 135 10.89 -2.34 -5.73
C ASP A 135 10.40 -1.38 -6.84
N ALA A 136 10.78 -1.67 -8.09
CA ALA A 136 10.38 -0.87 -9.25
C ALA A 136 8.86 -0.92 -9.52
N SER A 137 8.14 -1.94 -9.05
CA SER A 137 6.69 -2.02 -9.24
C SER A 137 5.97 -0.87 -8.54
N ARG A 138 6.55 -0.30 -7.48
CA ARG A 138 6.00 0.87 -6.79
C ARG A 138 5.92 2.09 -7.70
N LEU A 139 6.80 2.23 -8.71
CA LEU A 139 6.72 3.33 -9.68
C LEU A 139 5.47 3.20 -10.56
N VAL A 140 5.21 2.00 -11.09
CA VAL A 140 4.01 1.70 -11.89
C VAL A 140 2.74 1.88 -11.04
N ARG A 141 2.76 1.38 -9.81
CA ARG A 141 1.68 1.59 -8.82
C ARG A 141 1.44 3.07 -8.56
N GLY A 142 2.50 3.85 -8.42
CA GLY A 142 2.45 5.29 -8.25
C GLY A 142 1.78 5.98 -9.43
N ALA A 143 2.14 5.62 -10.66
CA ALA A 143 1.53 6.21 -11.84
C ALA A 143 0.03 5.90 -11.95
N ARG A 144 -0.38 4.68 -11.59
CA ARG A 144 -1.80 4.31 -11.49
C ARG A 144 -2.53 5.16 -10.44
N LEU A 145 -1.94 5.33 -9.25
CA LEU A 145 -2.52 6.16 -8.19
C LEU A 145 -2.62 7.63 -8.60
N ALA A 146 -1.56 8.18 -9.18
CA ALA A 146 -1.54 9.55 -9.68
C ALA A 146 -2.60 9.77 -10.77
N ALA A 147 -2.74 8.83 -11.70
CA ALA A 147 -3.75 8.88 -12.74
C ALA A 147 -5.19 8.67 -12.22
N ARG A 148 -5.41 7.95 -11.12
CA ARG A 148 -6.76 7.81 -10.54
C ARG A 148 -7.16 9.01 -9.69
N LEU A 149 -6.23 9.50 -8.87
CA LEU A 149 -6.52 10.49 -7.82
C LEU A 149 -6.09 11.91 -8.20
N ASP A 150 -5.58 12.10 -9.43
CA ASP A 150 -5.11 13.38 -9.95
C ASP A 150 -3.98 13.98 -9.10
N LEU A 151 -2.97 13.15 -8.81
CA LEU A 151 -1.83 13.52 -7.95
C LEU A 151 -0.64 13.98 -8.78
N ARG A 152 0.11 14.94 -8.24
CA ARG A 152 1.41 15.37 -8.77
C ARG A 152 2.54 14.60 -8.08
N ALA A 153 3.58 14.25 -8.84
CA ALA A 153 4.76 13.62 -8.25
C ALA A 153 5.51 14.59 -7.34
N HIS A 154 5.96 14.10 -6.18
CA HIS A 154 6.94 14.80 -5.35
C HIS A 154 8.32 14.77 -6.05
N PRO A 155 9.19 15.80 -5.89
CA PRO A 155 10.54 15.78 -6.43
C PRO A 155 11.33 14.51 -6.10
N ASP A 156 11.23 14.01 -4.86
CA ASP A 156 11.90 12.76 -4.43
C ASP A 156 11.43 11.53 -5.21
N LEU A 157 10.19 11.54 -5.73
CA LEU A 157 9.68 10.47 -6.60
C LEU A 157 10.45 10.49 -7.92
N LEU A 158 10.52 11.66 -8.55
CA LEU A 158 11.16 11.84 -9.86
C LEU A 158 12.67 11.55 -9.77
N ALA A 159 13.30 11.93 -8.66
CA ALA A 159 14.70 11.62 -8.39
C ALA A 159 15.02 10.11 -8.33
N GLN A 160 14.05 9.28 -7.94
CA GLN A 160 14.19 7.81 -7.85
C GLN A 160 13.81 7.07 -9.13
N VAL A 161 13.31 7.74 -10.17
CA VAL A 161 12.93 7.08 -11.43
C VAL A 161 14.10 6.31 -12.07
N PRO A 162 15.34 6.86 -12.14
CA PRO A 162 16.47 6.11 -12.68
C PRO A 162 16.75 4.80 -11.93
N ASP A 163 16.59 4.80 -10.60
CA ASP A 163 16.79 3.60 -9.78
C ASP A 163 15.75 2.52 -10.10
N ALA A 164 14.49 2.93 -10.28
CA ALA A 164 13.41 2.03 -10.68
C ALA A 164 13.71 1.35 -12.02
N VAL A 165 14.16 2.13 -13.00
CA VAL A 165 14.51 1.61 -14.34
C VAL A 165 15.70 0.65 -14.27
N ALA A 166 16.70 0.94 -13.43
CA ALA A 166 17.88 0.10 -13.28
C ALA A 166 17.62 -1.29 -12.65
N VAL A 167 16.56 -1.42 -11.86
CA VAL A 167 16.17 -2.69 -11.19
C VAL A 167 14.92 -3.34 -11.77
N ALA A 168 14.32 -2.75 -12.81
CA ALA A 168 13.07 -3.20 -13.42
C ALA A 168 13.10 -4.68 -13.84
N ASP A 169 14.12 -5.08 -14.60
CA ASP A 169 14.30 -6.46 -15.09
C ASP A 169 14.43 -7.50 -13.96
N ARG A 170 14.85 -7.04 -12.78
CA ARG A 170 15.05 -7.87 -11.59
C ARG A 170 13.85 -7.85 -10.65
N THR A 171 12.82 -7.04 -10.95
CA THR A 171 11.65 -6.86 -10.09
C THR A 171 10.52 -7.81 -10.48
N PRO A 172 10.30 -8.92 -9.75
CA PRO A 172 9.34 -9.95 -10.18
C PRO A 172 7.90 -9.44 -10.22
N ARG A 173 7.58 -8.48 -9.33
CA ARG A 173 6.25 -7.88 -9.19
C ARG A 173 5.91 -6.87 -10.28
N LEU A 174 6.90 -6.40 -11.05
CA LEU A 174 6.71 -5.35 -12.05
C LEU A 174 5.66 -5.74 -13.10
N TRP A 175 5.76 -6.95 -13.64
CA TRP A 175 4.81 -7.45 -14.66
C TRP A 175 3.37 -7.52 -14.16
N ALA A 176 3.15 -7.93 -12.91
CA ALA A 176 1.82 -7.95 -12.32
C ALA A 176 1.25 -6.52 -12.23
N GLU A 177 2.07 -5.56 -11.82
CA GLU A 177 1.66 -4.16 -11.70
C GLU A 177 1.41 -3.50 -13.06
N LEU A 178 2.21 -3.80 -14.08
CA LEU A 178 1.99 -3.37 -15.47
C LEU A 178 0.67 -3.93 -16.02
N ARG A 179 0.36 -5.21 -15.76
CA ARG A 179 -0.93 -5.79 -16.13
C ARG A 179 -2.06 -5.03 -15.45
N LEU A 180 -1.94 -4.72 -14.17
CA LEU A 180 -2.96 -3.94 -13.48
C LEU A 180 -3.11 -2.52 -14.03
N LEU A 181 -2.03 -1.88 -14.49
CA LEU A 181 -2.07 -0.60 -15.19
C LEU A 181 -2.92 -0.69 -16.47
N LEU A 182 -2.76 -1.74 -17.26
CA LEU A 182 -3.53 -1.96 -18.48
C LEU A 182 -5.02 -2.21 -18.23
N HIS A 183 -5.39 -2.67 -17.03
CA HIS A 183 -6.78 -2.91 -16.62
C HIS A 183 -7.41 -1.69 -15.91
N GLU A 184 -6.70 -0.56 -15.80
CA GLU A 184 -7.30 0.67 -15.31
C GLU A 184 -8.45 1.13 -16.22
N PRO A 185 -9.46 1.86 -15.70
CA PRO A 185 -10.51 2.45 -16.53
C PRO A 185 -9.97 3.39 -17.63
N ARG A 186 -8.79 3.98 -17.41
CA ARG A 186 -8.10 4.89 -18.35
C ARG A 186 -6.61 4.56 -18.42
N PRO A 187 -6.22 3.44 -19.06
CA PRO A 187 -4.84 2.94 -19.01
C PRO A 187 -3.87 3.91 -19.69
N GLY A 188 -4.28 4.58 -20.76
CA GLY A 188 -3.48 5.60 -21.44
C GLY A 188 -3.13 6.81 -20.56
N ARG A 189 -3.97 7.13 -19.55
CA ARG A 189 -3.65 8.18 -18.57
C ARG A 189 -2.51 7.74 -17.66
N ALA A 190 -2.58 6.52 -17.11
CA ALA A 190 -1.53 5.98 -16.25
C ALA A 190 -0.22 5.76 -17.01
N ALA A 191 -0.27 5.27 -18.25
CA ALA A 191 0.90 5.15 -19.12
C ALA A 191 1.50 6.53 -19.46
N GLY A 192 0.65 7.53 -19.71
CA GLY A 192 1.08 8.92 -19.91
C GLY A 192 1.86 9.45 -18.70
N VAL A 193 1.36 9.22 -17.48
CA VAL A 193 2.07 9.60 -16.24
C VAL A 193 3.44 8.95 -16.14
N LEU A 194 3.58 7.64 -16.42
CA LEU A 194 4.89 6.98 -16.42
C LEU A 194 5.86 7.62 -17.42
N ARG A 195 5.39 7.86 -18.64
CA ARG A 195 6.20 8.52 -19.67
C ARG A 195 6.61 9.92 -19.24
N ASP A 196 5.71 10.70 -18.67
CA ASP A 196 5.97 12.07 -18.23
C ASP A 196 6.94 12.12 -17.04
N TRP A 197 7.02 11.06 -16.23
CA TRP A 197 8.05 10.87 -15.21
C TRP A 197 9.40 10.40 -15.74
N GLY A 198 9.52 10.14 -17.06
CA GLY A 198 10.75 9.62 -17.68
C GLY A 198 10.89 8.10 -17.63
N ALA A 199 9.83 7.38 -17.26
CA ALA A 199 9.81 5.93 -17.11
C ALA A 199 9.08 5.21 -18.27
N GLY A 200 8.95 5.86 -19.43
CA GLY A 200 8.21 5.33 -20.58
C GLY A 200 8.85 4.13 -21.28
N ALA A 201 10.05 3.73 -20.87
CA ALA A 201 10.76 2.55 -21.39
C ALA A 201 10.43 1.25 -20.63
N LEU A 202 9.73 1.35 -19.50
CA LEU A 202 9.23 0.22 -18.72
C LEU A 202 8.04 -0.49 -19.38
#